data_AF-A0A3B4XK42-F1
#
_entry.id   AF-A0A3B4XK42-F1
#
_cell.length_a   1.000
_cell.length_b   1.000
_cell.length_c   1.000
_cell.angle_alpha   90.00
_cell.angle_beta   90.00
_cell.angle_gamma   90.00
#
_symmetry.space_group_name_H-M   'P 1'
#
loop_
_entity.id
_entity.type
_entity.pdbx_description
1 polymer ?
#
loop_
_entity_poly.entity_id
_entity_poly.type
_entity_poly.pdbx_seq_one_letter_code
_entity_poly.pdbx_strand_id
1 'polypeptide(L)'
;MQRAEFALKSSFTLLLPVFLSGPRREHVQTSISAEDSLPAEDSLPTEDRLLLVRTKFINGVSEAVLNQLLDKLLERGVVNDDEMQSARTKIRAEKARDVIDTVRRKGTEASSVLIAALCEVDPCLSRVLTLR
;
A
#
# COMPACT_ATOMS: atom_id res chain seq x y z
N MET A 1 -29.15 -33.30 9.99
CA MET A 1 -27.72 -33.53 9.72
C MET A 1 -27.41 -32.79 8.43
N GLN A 2 -26.56 -31.78 8.31
CA GLN A 2 -25.56 -31.18 9.18
C GLN A 2 -25.38 -29.72 8.69
N ARG A 3 -25.17 -28.80 9.64
CA ARG A 3 -24.88 -27.38 9.42
C ARG A 3 -23.56 -27.20 8.68
N ALA A 4 -23.45 -26.13 7.88
CA ALA A 4 -22.26 -25.30 7.79
C ALA A 4 -22.64 -23.88 7.33
N GLU A 5 -22.79 -22.99 8.31
CA GLU A 5 -22.57 -21.56 8.15
C GLU A 5 -21.06 -21.32 7.92
N PHE A 6 -20.72 -20.45 6.96
CA PHE A 6 -19.61 -19.48 7.01
C PHE A 6 -19.74 -18.61 5.73
N ALA A 7 -20.14 -17.34 5.79
CA ALA A 7 -19.26 -16.18 6.00
C ALA A 7 -18.01 -16.23 5.08
N LEU A 8 -17.65 -15.25 4.26
CA LEU A 8 -17.88 -13.81 4.30
C LEU A 8 -17.40 -13.20 2.96
N LYS A 9 -18.14 -12.21 2.43
CA LYS A 9 -17.62 -11.05 1.66
C LYS A 9 -16.74 -11.35 0.44
N SER A 10 -17.32 -12.04 -0.54
CA SER A 10 -17.01 -11.72 -1.94
C SER A 10 -17.79 -10.46 -2.31
N SER A 11 -17.13 -9.31 -2.26
CA SER A 11 -17.72 -8.03 -2.69
C SER A 11 -16.68 -7.26 -3.48
N PHE A 12 -16.35 -7.81 -4.64
CA PHE A 12 -15.86 -7.03 -5.76
C PHE A 12 -17.10 -6.38 -6.40
N THR A 13 -17.51 -5.21 -5.91
CA THR A 13 -18.64 -4.48 -6.48
C THR A 13 -18.25 -3.03 -6.74
N LEU A 14 -18.37 -2.70 -8.02
CA LEU A 14 -18.30 -1.41 -8.69
C LEU A 14 -19.17 -0.34 -8.00
N LEU A 15 -18.64 0.88 -7.83
CA LEU A 15 -19.39 2.14 -8.00
C LEU A 15 -18.46 3.36 -7.82
N LEU A 16 -18.27 4.12 -8.90
CA LEU A 16 -18.03 5.56 -8.82
C LEU A 16 -19.32 6.23 -8.32
N PRO A 17 -19.24 7.31 -7.54
CA PRO A 17 -19.57 8.60 -8.16
C PRO A 17 -18.61 9.73 -7.77
N VAL A 18 -18.31 10.54 -8.79
CA VAL A 18 -17.93 11.94 -8.66
C VAL A 18 -19.03 12.67 -7.90
N PHE A 19 -18.70 13.32 -6.79
CA PHE A 19 -19.51 14.41 -6.23
C PHE A 19 -18.58 15.48 -5.65
N LEU A 20 -18.19 16.42 -6.51
CA LEU A 20 -17.69 17.72 -6.10
C LEU A 20 -18.87 18.52 -5.53
N SER A 21 -18.82 18.83 -4.25
CA SER A 21 -19.67 19.84 -3.64
C SER A 21 -18.81 20.72 -2.73
N GLY A 22 -18.60 21.98 -3.13
CA GLY A 22 -18.13 23.04 -2.24
C GLY A 22 -19.23 23.46 -1.25
N PRO A 23 -18.92 24.29 -0.24
CA PRO A 23 -18.69 25.71 -0.54
C PRO A 23 -17.59 26.40 0.29
N ARG A 24 -16.97 27.36 -0.40
CA ARG A 24 -16.39 28.63 0.06
C ARG A 24 -16.57 28.99 1.55
N ARG A 25 -15.43 29.16 2.24
CA ARG A 25 -15.26 30.13 3.33
C ARG A 25 -13.91 30.82 3.17
N GLU A 26 -13.98 32.05 2.68
CA GLU A 26 -12.92 33.04 2.76
C GLU A 26 -13.10 33.75 4.10
N HIS A 27 -12.07 33.91 4.92
CA HIS A 27 -11.95 35.09 5.77
C HIS A 27 -10.51 35.28 6.30
N VAL A 28 -9.97 36.45 5.92
CA VAL A 28 -8.99 37.28 6.62
C VAL A 28 -7.51 36.91 6.50
N GLN A 29 -6.90 37.59 5.53
CA GLN A 29 -5.51 38.03 5.52
C GLN A 29 -5.03 38.48 6.91
N THR A 30 -3.97 37.83 7.38
CA THR A 30 -2.96 38.49 8.21
C THR A 30 -1.66 38.41 7.44
N SER A 31 -1.31 39.51 6.79
CA SER A 31 -0.05 39.71 6.07
C SER A 31 1.10 39.75 7.06
N ILE A 32 2.04 38.80 6.98
CA ILE A 32 3.41 39.02 7.44
C ILE A 32 4.40 38.23 6.57
N SER A 33 5.53 38.89 6.36
CA SER A 33 6.48 38.77 5.27
C SER A 33 7.61 37.78 5.55
N ALA A 34 8.28 37.42 4.45
CA ALA A 34 9.64 36.89 4.36
C ALA A 34 9.86 35.42 4.79
N GLU A 35 9.95 34.60 3.75
CA GLU A 35 11.11 33.76 3.39
C GLU A 35 11.56 32.66 4.36
N ASP A 36 11.77 31.49 3.76
CA ASP A 36 12.57 30.37 4.25
C ASP A 36 11.96 29.51 5.36
N SER A 37 10.93 28.75 5.01
CA SER A 37 10.62 27.50 5.69
C SER A 37 9.94 26.57 4.71
N LEU A 38 10.75 25.75 4.03
CA LEU A 38 10.27 24.53 3.39
C LEU A 38 9.58 23.70 4.48
N PRO A 39 8.24 23.50 4.42
CA PRO A 39 7.59 22.65 5.40
C PRO A 39 8.10 21.23 5.17
N ALA A 40 8.52 20.59 6.25
CA ALA A 40 9.12 19.27 6.28
C ALA A 40 8.42 18.28 5.32
N GLU A 41 9.15 17.86 4.29
CA GLU A 41 8.83 16.78 3.36
C GLU A 41 8.91 15.41 4.08
N ASP A 42 8.33 15.29 5.28
CA ASP A 42 8.41 14.08 6.12
C ASP A 42 7.04 13.66 6.68
N SER A 43 5.94 14.15 6.10
CA SER A 43 4.58 13.80 6.52
C SER A 43 3.72 13.26 5.39
N LEU A 44 4.32 12.68 4.34
CA LEU A 44 3.56 11.88 3.41
C LEU A 44 3.23 10.53 4.06
N PRO A 45 1.94 10.14 4.12
CA PRO A 45 1.54 8.83 4.59
C PRO A 45 2.33 7.74 3.86
N THR A 46 2.77 6.71 4.58
CA THR A 46 3.52 5.59 4.00
C THR A 46 2.79 4.95 2.81
N GLU A 47 1.46 5.01 2.78
CA GLU A 47 0.62 4.54 1.68
C GLU A 47 0.86 5.32 0.38
N ASP A 48 1.14 6.62 0.45
CA ASP A 48 1.35 7.46 -0.73
C ASP A 48 2.72 7.19 -1.35
N ARG A 49 3.72 6.88 -0.52
CA ARG A 49 5.04 6.43 -1.00
C ARG A 49 4.94 5.12 -1.79
N LEU A 50 4.14 4.17 -1.30
CA LEU A 50 3.91 2.90 -1.99
C LEU A 50 3.17 3.08 -3.33
N LEU A 51 2.31 4.09 -3.49
CA LEU A 51 1.72 4.41 -4.80
C LEU A 51 2.76 4.87 -5.80
N LEU A 52 3.62 5.80 -5.39
CA LEU A 52 4.60 6.42 -6.28
C LEU A 52 5.58 5.38 -6.82
N VAL A 53 5.94 4.40 -6.00
CA VAL A 53 6.87 3.34 -6.40
C VAL A 53 6.17 2.11 -7.00
N ARG A 54 4.83 2.04 -7.00
CA ARG A 54 4.05 0.84 -7.40
C ARG A 54 4.47 0.30 -8.75
N THR A 55 4.56 1.15 -9.77
CA THR A 55 4.95 0.73 -11.13
C THR A 55 6.39 0.21 -11.18
N LYS A 56 7.32 0.90 -10.49
CA LYS A 56 8.72 0.48 -10.42
C LYS A 56 8.87 -0.84 -9.65
N PHE A 57 8.14 -1.02 -8.57
CA PHE A 57 8.09 -2.26 -7.80
C PHE A 57 7.56 -3.41 -8.65
N ILE A 58 6.43 -3.25 -9.33
CA ILE A 58 5.85 -4.28 -10.20
C ILE A 58 6.83 -4.68 -11.32
N ASN A 59 7.60 -3.75 -11.86
CA ASN A 59 8.56 -4.06 -12.92
C ASN A 59 9.87 -4.66 -12.39
N GLY A 60 10.34 -4.22 -11.22
CA GLY A 60 11.65 -4.58 -10.68
C GLY A 60 11.67 -5.78 -9.72
N VAL A 61 10.55 -6.13 -9.10
CA VAL A 61 10.52 -7.22 -8.10
C VAL A 61 10.61 -8.59 -8.75
N SER A 62 11.54 -9.43 -8.30
CA SER A 62 11.59 -10.83 -8.73
C SER A 62 10.48 -11.65 -8.08
N GLU A 63 10.08 -12.76 -8.70
CA GLU A 63 9.06 -13.64 -8.11
C GLU A 63 9.52 -14.23 -6.76
N ALA A 64 10.81 -14.54 -6.62
CA ALA A 64 11.37 -15.06 -5.38
C ALA A 64 11.25 -14.05 -4.22
N VAL A 65 11.59 -12.78 -4.48
CA VAL A 65 11.45 -11.70 -3.49
C VAL A 65 9.97 -11.51 -3.12
N LEU A 66 9.08 -11.56 -4.10
CA LEU A 66 7.65 -11.38 -3.88
C LEU A 66 7.03 -12.49 -3.00
N ASN A 67 7.44 -13.74 -3.20
CA ASN A 67 7.02 -14.85 -2.34
C ASN A 67 7.56 -14.70 -0.91
N GLN A 68 8.82 -14.29 -0.73
CA GLN A 68 9.39 -14.02 0.59
C GLN A 68 8.69 -12.86 1.32
N LEU A 69 8.35 -11.79 0.60
CA LEU A 69 7.57 -10.68 1.15
C LEU A 69 6.20 -11.14 1.62
N LEU A 70 5.51 -11.95 0.81
CA LEU A 70 4.23 -12.52 1.18
C LEU A 70 4.32 -13.40 2.44
N ASP A 71 5.35 -14.24 2.55
CA ASP A 71 5.56 -15.06 3.75
C ASP A 71 5.77 -14.19 5.01
N LYS A 72 6.55 -13.10 4.87
CA LYS A 72 6.76 -12.12 5.96
C LYS A 72 5.50 -11.37 6.33
N LEU A 73 4.67 -11.00 5.36
CA LEU A 73 3.39 -10.34 5.60
C LEU A 73 2.38 -11.26 6.29
N LEU A 74 2.39 -12.56 5.95
CA LEU A 74 1.59 -13.58 6.63
C LEU A 74 2.06 -13.77 8.07
N GLU A 75 3.37 -13.90 8.29
CA GLU A 75 3.99 -14.01 9.63
C GLU A 75 3.61 -12.83 10.54
N ARG A 76 3.53 -11.62 9.97
CA ARG A 76 3.14 -10.39 10.68
C ARG A 76 1.62 -10.20 10.79
N GLY A 77 0.81 -11.10 10.24
CA GLY A 77 -0.66 -11.00 10.24
C GLY A 77 -1.23 -9.87 9.36
N VAL A 78 -0.42 -9.31 8.46
CA VAL A 78 -0.88 -8.28 7.51
C VAL A 78 -1.75 -8.89 6.44
N VAL A 79 -1.49 -10.12 6.02
CA VAL A 79 -2.26 -10.84 5.00
C VAL A 79 -2.73 -12.17 5.59
N ASN A 80 -3.96 -12.59 5.31
CA ASN A 80 -4.49 -13.88 5.79
C ASN A 80 -4.12 -15.05 4.86
N ASP A 81 -4.23 -16.30 5.33
CA ASP A 81 -3.93 -17.50 4.53
C ASP A 81 -4.68 -17.54 3.20
N ASP A 82 -5.98 -17.20 3.18
CA ASP A 82 -6.78 -17.17 1.95
C ASP A 82 -6.29 -16.12 0.94
N GLU A 83 -5.95 -14.93 1.43
CA GLU A 83 -5.39 -13.84 0.61
C GLU A 83 -4.04 -14.26 0.03
N MET A 84 -3.22 -14.96 0.82
CA MET A 84 -1.93 -15.51 0.41
C MET A 84 -2.06 -16.59 -0.65
N GLN A 85 -2.97 -17.55 -0.50
CA GLN A 85 -3.21 -18.59 -1.52
C GLN A 85 -3.69 -17.97 -2.84
N SER A 86 -4.59 -16.98 -2.78
CA SER A 86 -5.05 -16.26 -3.97
C SER A 86 -3.92 -15.48 -4.66
N ALA A 87 -3.00 -14.89 -3.88
CA ALA A 87 -1.85 -14.19 -4.44
C ALA A 87 -0.88 -15.16 -5.13
N ARG A 88 -0.65 -16.34 -4.56
CA ARG A 88 0.31 -17.34 -5.06
C ARG A 88 -0.04 -17.88 -6.45
N THR A 89 -1.32 -17.99 -6.80
CA THR A 89 -1.78 -18.47 -8.11
C THR A 89 -1.65 -17.45 -9.24
N LYS A 90 -1.35 -16.18 -8.93
CA LYS A 90 -1.28 -15.09 -9.91
C LYS A 90 0.10 -14.96 -10.54
N ILE A 91 0.13 -14.41 -11.75
CA ILE A 91 1.38 -14.04 -12.41
C ILE A 91 2.12 -12.95 -11.63
N ARG A 92 3.45 -12.91 -11.74
CA ARG A 92 4.34 -11.99 -10.98
C ARG A 92 3.84 -10.55 -10.89
N ALA A 93 3.43 -9.96 -12.03
CA ALA A 93 3.01 -8.56 -12.08
C ALA A 93 1.67 -8.31 -11.37
N GLU A 94 0.70 -9.22 -11.52
CA GLU A 94 -0.58 -9.15 -10.82
C GLU A 94 -0.41 -9.38 -9.32
N LYS A 95 0.38 -10.38 -8.96
CA LYS A 95 0.76 -10.67 -7.57
C LYS A 95 1.39 -9.44 -6.90
N ALA A 96 2.34 -8.78 -7.56
CA ALA A 96 2.99 -7.57 -7.04
C ALA A 96 2.01 -6.41 -6.85
N ARG A 97 1.08 -6.25 -7.80
CA ARG A 97 0.02 -5.25 -7.73
C ARG A 97 -0.88 -5.47 -6.53
N ASP A 98 -1.31 -6.71 -6.32
CA ASP A 98 -2.23 -7.06 -5.25
C ASP A 98 -1.61 -6.94 -3.86
N VAL A 99 -0.31 -7.26 -3.73
CA VAL A 99 0.43 -7.05 -2.47
C VAL A 99 0.42 -5.58 -2.08
N ILE A 100 0.83 -4.69 -3.01
CA ILE A 100 0.83 -3.25 -2.73
C ILE A 100 -0.59 -2.76 -2.40
N ASP A 101 -1.58 -3.13 -3.19
CA ASP A 101 -2.94 -2.63 -3.00
C ASP A 101 -3.58 -3.13 -1.70
N THR A 102 -3.30 -4.38 -1.32
CA THR A 102 -3.81 -4.97 -0.08
C THR A 102 -3.18 -4.32 1.14
N VAL A 103 -1.85 -4.19 1.13
CA VAL A 103 -1.12 -3.56 2.24
C VAL A 103 -1.54 -2.09 2.40
N ARG A 104 -1.66 -1.34 1.30
CA ARG A 104 -2.13 0.05 1.33
C ARG A 104 -3.56 0.19 1.86
N ARG A 105 -4.47 -0.70 1.48
CA ARG A 105 -5.84 -0.70 2.00
C ARG A 105 -5.90 -0.95 3.51
N LYS A 106 -4.92 -1.66 4.06
CA LYS A 106 -4.82 -1.94 5.50
C LYS A 106 -4.23 -0.78 6.30
N GLY A 107 -3.55 0.17 5.64
CA GLY A 107 -3.11 1.44 6.21
C GLY A 107 -1.59 1.56 6.42
N THR A 108 -1.20 2.59 7.17
CA THR A 108 0.19 3.07 7.33
C THR A 108 1.06 2.03 8.01
N GLU A 109 0.53 1.36 9.03
CA GLU A 109 1.25 0.34 9.79
C GLU A 109 1.59 -0.86 8.90
N ALA A 110 0.60 -1.39 8.17
CA ALA A 110 0.81 -2.46 7.19
C ALA A 110 1.82 -2.05 6.10
N SER A 111 1.69 -0.82 5.59
CA SER A 111 2.60 -0.25 4.58
C SER A 111 4.04 -0.17 5.09
N SER A 112 4.21 0.19 6.36
CA SER A 112 5.52 0.25 7.01
C SER A 112 6.12 -1.15 7.18
N VAL A 113 5.31 -2.15 7.52
CA VAL A 113 5.74 -3.55 7.59
C VAL A 113 6.23 -4.07 6.23
N LEU A 114 5.53 -3.76 5.13
CA LEU A 114 5.97 -4.14 3.79
C LEU A 114 7.31 -3.49 3.42
N ILE A 115 7.48 -2.20 3.72
CA ILE A 115 8.74 -1.49 3.43
C ILE A 115 9.89 -2.07 4.25
N ALA A 116 9.65 -2.35 5.54
CA ALA A 116 10.65 -2.99 6.40
C ALA A 116 11.05 -4.38 5.87
N ALA A 117 10.06 -5.21 5.53
CA ALA A 117 10.30 -6.53 4.95
C ALA A 117 11.06 -6.45 3.61
N LEU A 118 10.76 -5.46 2.77
CA LEU A 118 11.49 -5.23 1.53
C LEU A 118 12.94 -4.81 1.77
N CYS A 119 13.19 -3.95 2.76
CA CYS A 119 14.54 -3.59 3.16
C CYS A 119 15.36 -4.76 3.71
N GLU A 120 14.70 -5.75 4.33
CA GLU A 120 15.35 -6.99 4.80
C GLU A 120 15.64 -7.97 3.65
N VAL A 121 14.65 -8.20 2.78
CA VAL A 121 14.72 -9.22 1.71
C VAL A 121 15.53 -8.73 0.51
N ASP A 122 15.36 -7.47 0.10
CA ASP A 122 16.06 -6.88 -1.04
C ASP A 122 16.44 -5.40 -0.77
N PRO A 123 17.57 -5.18 -0.07
CA PRO A 123 18.09 -3.84 0.19
C PRO A 123 18.45 -3.05 -1.08
N CYS A 124 18.76 -3.75 -2.18
CA CYS A 124 19.10 -3.12 -3.45
C CYS A 124 17.84 -2.53 -4.08
N LEU A 125 16.76 -3.30 -4.14
CA LEU A 125 15.48 -2.84 -4.65
C LEU A 125 14.90 -1.74 -3.78
N SER A 126 14.99 -1.83 -2.44
CA SER A 126 14.51 -0.76 -1.56
C SER A 126 15.21 0.59 -1.81
N ARG A 127 16.52 0.55 -2.09
CA ARG A 127 17.31 1.74 -2.47
C ARG A 127 16.93 2.28 -3.85
N VAL A 128 16.71 1.42 -4.84
CA VAL A 128 16.23 1.82 -6.18
C VAL A 128 14.85 2.48 -6.11
N LEU A 129 14.00 2.02 -5.20
CA LEU A 129 12.67 2.56 -4.98
C LEU A 129 12.66 3.76 -4.02
N THR A 130 13.81 4.19 -3.48
CA THR A 130 13.91 5.33 -2.53
C THR A 130 12.94 5.19 -1.34
N LEU A 131 12.82 3.97 -0.82
CA LEU A 131 11.95 3.64 0.32
C LEU A 131 12.68 3.73 1.67
N ARG A 132 13.99 3.95 1.64
CA ARG A 132 14.87 4.13 2.78
C ARG A 132 15.22 5.59 2.98
#